data_AF-A0A524G8Q9-F1
#
_entry.id   AF-A0A524G8Q9-F1
#
_cell.length_a   1.000
_cell.length_b   1.000
_cell.length_c   1.000
_cell.angle_alpha   90.00
_cell.angle_beta   90.00
_cell.angle_gamma   90.00
#
_symmetry.space_group_name_H-M   'P 1'
#
loop_
_entity.id
_entity.type
_entity.pdbx_description
1 polymer ?
#
loop_
_entity_poly.entity_id
_entity_poly.type
_entity_poly.pdbx_seq_one_letter_code
_entity_poly.pdbx_strand_id
1 'polypeptide(L)'
;MPLSVDKIVNLLRKNGYYVHGVSTGLVDKLREQPMIIFDHRSYPGVEAHVFTAANSAYWIPILDEYGDVIVTYPLYTNEDEPLLAWERLLWNLERLAILLQTYRKRVLAGSIPSTIWAHHEPEWYRELRKAPYHEKQNTSTFIDYVDLSIQPHIIALNDFGFKTLESCSGLPQDHLDRDPYRPYVMLDERAYHGCIPHFFTLADIADWIPSYAPHNFDVYIRIQKHRPIEESWNQLVQSAKSLDLILSPYRQIVQRGSSDIDEVRTFNDSFSASLVNR
;
A
#
# COMPACT_ATOMS: atom_id res chain seq x y z
N MET A 1 11.82 -25.18 12.50
CA MET A 1 10.72 -25.77 13.32
C MET A 1 9.54 -26.03 12.39
N PRO A 2 8.77 -27.12 12.53
CA PRO A 2 7.66 -27.38 11.61
C PRO A 2 6.52 -26.36 11.84
N LEU A 3 6.10 -25.72 10.75
CA LEU A 3 4.88 -24.91 10.67
C LEU A 3 3.66 -25.83 10.83
N SER A 4 2.74 -25.47 11.72
CA SER A 4 1.44 -26.12 11.83
C SER A 4 0.35 -25.07 11.75
N VAL A 5 -0.85 -25.47 11.30
CA VAL A 5 -2.02 -24.58 11.22
C VAL A 5 -2.25 -23.86 12.55
N ASP A 6 -2.23 -24.57 13.67
CA ASP A 6 -2.43 -23.97 15.00
C ASP A 6 -1.39 -22.91 15.34
N LYS A 7 -0.11 -23.12 14.98
CA LYS A 7 0.94 -22.13 15.23
C LYS A 7 0.72 -20.87 14.39
N ILE A 8 0.35 -21.04 13.12
CA ILE A 8 0.05 -19.93 12.20
C ILE A 8 -1.13 -19.14 12.76
N VAL A 9 -2.26 -19.80 13.04
CA VAL A 9 -3.48 -19.15 13.56
C VAL A 9 -3.21 -18.42 14.87
N ASN A 10 -2.46 -19.03 15.81
CA ASN A 10 -2.13 -18.39 17.08
C ASN A 10 -1.22 -17.17 16.90
N LEU A 11 -0.23 -17.24 16.01
CA LEU A 11 0.64 -16.10 15.69
C LEU A 11 -0.16 -14.95 15.08
N LEU A 12 -1.06 -15.24 14.13
CA LEU A 12 -1.90 -14.24 13.47
C LEU A 12 -2.85 -13.58 14.48
N ARG A 13 -3.50 -14.38 15.33
CA ARG A 13 -4.40 -13.88 16.39
C ARG A 13 -3.67 -13.00 17.39
N LYS A 14 -2.47 -13.39 17.83
CA LYS A 14 -1.63 -12.56 18.72
C LYS A 14 -1.29 -11.21 18.07
N ASN A 15 -1.15 -11.20 16.75
CA ASN A 15 -0.93 -10.00 15.95
C ASN A 15 -2.23 -9.31 15.51
N GLY A 16 -3.38 -9.60 16.11
CA GLY A 16 -4.64 -8.91 15.87
C GLY A 16 -5.35 -9.27 14.57
N TYR A 17 -4.95 -10.35 13.89
CA TYR A 17 -5.62 -10.86 12.70
C TYR A 17 -6.48 -12.08 13.08
N TYR A 18 -7.77 -12.02 12.76
CA TYR A 18 -8.63 -13.21 12.79
C TYR A 18 -8.63 -13.86 11.41
N VAL A 19 -8.73 -15.18 11.40
CA VAL A 19 -8.69 -15.99 10.17
C VAL A 19 -9.83 -16.99 10.17
N HIS A 20 -10.46 -17.17 9.01
CA HIS A 20 -11.51 -18.15 8.78
C HIS A 20 -10.94 -19.52 8.39
N GLY A 21 -9.84 -19.53 7.64
CA GLY A 21 -9.24 -20.75 7.13
C GLY A 21 -7.77 -20.58 6.78
N VAL A 22 -7.03 -21.69 6.89
CA VAL A 22 -5.62 -21.80 6.50
C VAL A 22 -5.43 -23.14 5.78
N SER A 23 -4.89 -23.08 4.58
CA SER A 23 -4.32 -24.22 3.86
C SER A 23 -2.81 -24.02 3.83
N THR A 24 -2.03 -24.96 4.36
CA THR A 24 -0.57 -24.78 4.41
C THR A 24 0.11 -25.12 3.09
N GLY A 25 -0.47 -26.02 2.29
CA GLY A 25 0.17 -26.58 1.09
C GLY A 25 1.44 -27.39 1.37
N LEU A 26 1.68 -27.78 2.63
CA LEU A 26 2.89 -28.48 3.06
C LEU A 26 2.73 -30.02 3.12
N VAL A 27 1.62 -30.57 2.62
CA VAL A 27 1.32 -32.02 2.71
C VAL A 27 1.39 -32.66 1.32
N ASP A 28 2.30 -33.61 1.14
CA ASP A 28 2.73 -34.21 -0.15
C ASP A 28 1.65 -34.86 -1.04
N LYS A 29 0.42 -35.04 -0.54
CA LYS A 29 -0.56 -35.95 -1.18
C LYS A 29 -1.56 -35.26 -2.12
N LEU A 30 -1.73 -33.95 -1.98
CA LEU A 30 -2.59 -33.13 -2.83
C LEU A 30 -1.84 -31.82 -3.00
N ARG A 31 -1.62 -31.36 -4.23
CA ARG A 31 -0.97 -30.07 -4.52
C ARG A 31 -1.86 -28.90 -4.08
N GLU A 32 -2.13 -28.82 -2.78
CA GLU A 32 -2.90 -27.76 -2.18
C GLU A 32 -2.06 -26.50 -2.16
N GLN A 33 -2.62 -25.42 -2.71
CA GLN A 33 -1.97 -24.13 -2.72
C GLN A 33 -1.98 -23.53 -1.29
N PRO A 34 -0.86 -22.99 -0.79
CA PRO A 34 -0.85 -22.25 0.46
C PRO A 34 -1.84 -21.09 0.39
N MET A 35 -2.71 -20.98 1.41
CA MET A 35 -3.79 -20.01 1.44
C MET A 35 -4.13 -19.61 2.88
N ILE A 36 -4.51 -18.35 3.07
CA ILE A 36 -5.12 -17.83 4.30
C ILE A 36 -6.35 -17.01 3.94
N ILE A 37 -7.41 -17.13 4.72
CA ILE A 37 -8.60 -16.28 4.62
C ILE A 37 -8.67 -15.44 5.90
N PHE A 38 -8.50 -14.12 5.77
CA PHE A 38 -8.54 -13.16 6.87
C PHE A 38 -9.93 -12.54 7.01
N ASP A 39 -10.43 -12.47 8.25
CA ASP A 39 -11.71 -11.83 8.56
C ASP A 39 -11.54 -10.30 8.50
N HIS A 40 -12.30 -9.63 7.63
CA HIS A 40 -12.29 -8.17 7.47
C HIS A 40 -12.70 -7.41 8.74
N ARG A 41 -13.43 -8.07 9.65
CA ARG A 41 -13.87 -7.49 10.93
C ARG A 41 -12.79 -7.54 12.00
N SER A 42 -11.58 -8.00 11.66
CA SER A 42 -10.49 -8.06 12.62
C SER A 42 -10.21 -6.71 13.27
N TYR A 43 -10.18 -5.67 12.44
CA TYR A 43 -10.19 -4.27 12.81
C TYR A 43 -10.33 -3.44 11.52
N PRO A 44 -10.80 -2.18 11.58
CA PRO A 44 -10.92 -1.32 10.40
C PRO A 44 -9.59 -1.20 9.64
N GLY A 45 -9.63 -1.32 8.31
CA GLY A 45 -8.46 -1.17 7.45
C GLY A 45 -7.54 -2.40 7.40
N VAL A 46 -7.90 -3.52 8.05
CA VAL A 46 -7.12 -4.76 8.01
C VAL A 46 -6.81 -5.22 6.59
N GLU A 47 -7.67 -4.92 5.62
CA GLU A 47 -7.51 -5.29 4.22
C GLU A 47 -6.27 -4.65 3.62
N ALA A 48 -6.10 -3.34 3.81
CA ALA A 48 -4.92 -2.62 3.32
C ALA A 48 -3.63 -3.20 3.90
N HIS A 49 -3.66 -3.54 5.18
CA HIS A 49 -2.52 -4.10 5.90
C HIS A 49 -2.17 -5.51 5.41
N VAL A 50 -3.18 -6.37 5.23
CA VAL A 50 -2.99 -7.73 4.71
C VAL A 50 -2.48 -7.68 3.27
N PHE A 51 -3.05 -6.83 2.40
CA PHE A 51 -2.54 -6.65 1.04
C PHE A 51 -1.08 -6.18 1.03
N THR A 52 -0.73 -5.23 1.88
CA THR A 52 0.66 -4.74 2.01
C THR A 52 1.63 -5.85 2.43
N ALA A 53 1.25 -6.65 3.42
CA ALA A 53 2.06 -7.78 3.88
C ALA A 53 2.14 -8.91 2.85
N ALA A 54 1.04 -9.20 2.16
CA ALA A 54 0.97 -10.22 1.11
C ALA A 54 1.85 -9.84 -0.09
N ASN A 55 1.69 -8.62 -0.61
CA ASN A 55 2.47 -8.10 -1.73
C ASN A 55 3.98 -8.14 -1.42
N SER A 56 4.39 -7.64 -0.24
CA SER A 56 5.79 -7.71 0.19
C SER A 56 6.33 -9.14 0.39
N ALA A 57 5.44 -10.12 0.56
CA ALA A 57 5.79 -11.52 0.69
C ALA A 57 5.70 -12.32 -0.62
N TYR A 58 5.25 -11.68 -1.71
CA TYR A 58 4.97 -12.29 -3.02
C TYR A 58 3.78 -13.25 -3.03
N TRP A 59 2.84 -13.03 -2.10
CA TRP A 59 1.54 -13.69 -2.13
C TRP A 59 0.55 -12.82 -2.89
N ILE A 60 -0.50 -13.45 -3.42
CA ILE A 60 -1.56 -12.81 -4.19
C ILE A 60 -2.75 -12.59 -3.25
N PRO A 61 -3.02 -11.35 -2.81
CA PRO A 61 -4.21 -11.00 -2.07
C PRO A 61 -5.39 -10.69 -2.99
N ILE A 62 -6.58 -11.15 -2.63
CA ILE A 62 -7.85 -10.91 -3.32
C ILE A 62 -8.94 -10.65 -2.27
N LEU A 63 -9.89 -9.76 -2.57
CA LEU A 63 -11.10 -9.58 -1.76
C LEU A 63 -12.20 -10.50 -2.26
N ASP A 64 -12.90 -11.15 -1.34
CA ASP A 64 -14.11 -11.90 -1.67
C ASP A 64 -15.37 -11.01 -1.67
N GLU A 65 -16.53 -11.63 -1.88
CA GLU A 65 -17.83 -10.94 -1.91
C GLU A 65 -18.27 -10.36 -0.56
N TYR A 66 -17.68 -10.81 0.55
CA TYR A 66 -17.95 -10.35 1.91
C TYR A 66 -16.94 -9.31 2.39
N GLY A 67 -15.89 -9.04 1.58
CA GLY A 67 -14.80 -8.14 1.92
C GLY A 67 -13.66 -8.80 2.70
N ASP A 68 -13.71 -10.11 2.93
CA ASP A 68 -12.62 -10.87 3.52
C ASP A 68 -11.43 -10.94 2.57
N VAL A 69 -10.22 -11.04 3.13
CA VAL A 69 -9.00 -11.09 2.31
C VAL A 69 -8.52 -12.53 2.17
N ILE A 70 -8.53 -13.03 0.94
CA ILE A 70 -7.95 -14.32 0.58
C ILE A 70 -6.53 -14.07 0.09
N VAL A 71 -5.54 -14.68 0.74
CA VAL A 71 -4.12 -14.56 0.39
C VAL A 71 -3.61 -15.93 -0.05
N THR A 72 -3.17 -16.06 -1.30
CA THR A 72 -2.70 -17.31 -1.88
C THR A 72 -1.26 -17.21 -2.35
N TYR A 73 -0.45 -18.26 -2.17
CA TYR A 73 0.90 -18.32 -2.74
C TYR A 73 0.83 -18.90 -4.15
N PRO A 74 1.53 -18.36 -5.16
CA PRO A 74 1.52 -18.93 -6.52
C PRO A 74 1.83 -20.42 -6.57
N LEU A 75 1.38 -21.11 -7.62
CA LEU A 75 1.73 -22.50 -7.86
C LEU A 75 3.25 -22.63 -7.99
N TYR A 76 3.81 -23.57 -7.25
CA TYR A 76 5.25 -23.81 -7.15
C TYR A 76 5.61 -25.18 -7.72
N THR A 77 6.84 -25.30 -8.19
CA THR A 77 7.43 -26.56 -8.67
C THR A 77 8.48 -27.10 -7.73
N ASN A 78 8.97 -26.28 -6.78
CA ASN A 78 9.99 -26.63 -5.80
C ASN A 78 9.37 -26.86 -4.41
N GLU A 79 9.68 -28.00 -3.78
CA GLU A 79 9.11 -28.42 -2.49
C GLU A 79 9.53 -27.53 -1.30
N ASP A 80 10.68 -26.85 -1.38
CA ASP A 80 11.17 -25.95 -0.31
C ASP A 80 10.58 -24.53 -0.38
N GLU A 81 10.04 -24.16 -1.54
CA GLU A 81 9.55 -22.81 -1.82
C GLU A 81 8.36 -22.38 -0.94
N PRO A 82 7.35 -23.23 -0.66
CA PRO A 82 6.22 -22.88 0.21
C PRO A 82 6.64 -22.54 1.63
N LEU A 83 7.62 -23.26 2.19
CA LEU A 83 8.10 -23.01 3.56
C LEU A 83 8.72 -21.62 3.67
N LEU A 84 9.61 -21.27 2.73
CA LEU A 84 10.23 -19.94 2.68
C LEU A 84 9.18 -18.83 2.42
N ALA A 85 8.18 -19.12 1.59
CA ALA A 85 7.07 -18.21 1.33
C ALA A 85 6.24 -17.92 2.59
N TRP A 86 5.96 -18.95 3.39
CA TRP A 86 5.30 -18.82 4.68
C TRP A 86 6.13 -18.01 5.68
N GLU A 87 7.42 -18.32 5.82
CA GLU A 87 8.31 -17.59 6.70
C GLU A 87 8.34 -16.10 6.36
N ARG A 88 8.44 -15.76 5.07
CA ARG A 88 8.40 -14.39 4.59
C ARG A 88 7.07 -13.69 4.87
N LEU A 89 5.94 -14.35 4.62
CA LEU A 89 4.61 -13.77 4.88
C LEU A 89 4.41 -13.49 6.38
N LEU A 90 4.68 -14.48 7.23
CA LEU A 90 4.50 -14.34 8.67
C LEU A 90 5.42 -13.26 9.26
N TRP A 91 6.67 -13.21 8.78
CA TRP A 91 7.63 -12.15 9.14
C TRP A 91 7.11 -10.76 8.78
N ASN A 92 6.60 -10.57 7.56
CA ASN A 92 6.08 -9.29 7.12
C ASN A 92 4.81 -8.89 7.89
N LEU A 93 3.91 -9.84 8.17
CA LEU A 93 2.71 -9.61 8.99
C LEU A 93 3.05 -9.18 10.42
N GLU A 94 4.07 -9.80 11.03
CA GLU A 94 4.56 -9.44 12.37
C GLU A 94 5.21 -8.05 12.37
N ARG A 95 6.11 -7.76 11.42
CA ARG A 95 6.71 -6.42 11.28
C ARG A 95 5.65 -5.34 11.09
N LEU A 96 4.65 -5.60 10.26
CA LEU A 96 3.57 -4.66 10.03
C LEU A 96 2.68 -4.49 11.28
N ALA A 97 2.42 -5.58 12.01
CA ALA A 97 1.67 -5.52 13.27
C ALA A 97 2.36 -4.64 14.32
N ILE A 98 3.69 -4.64 14.37
CA ILE A 98 4.48 -3.75 15.24
C ILE A 98 4.27 -2.29 14.82
N LEU A 99 4.40 -1.97 13.53
CA LEU A 99 4.20 -0.60 13.02
C LEU A 99 2.76 -0.09 13.27
N LEU A 100 1.77 -0.98 13.15
CA LEU A 100 0.36 -0.68 13.36
C LEU A 100 -0.09 -0.71 14.83
N GLN A 101 0.82 -0.95 15.78
CA GLN A 101 0.45 -1.11 17.18
C GLN A 101 -0.29 0.14 17.73
N THR A 102 0.21 1.33 17.41
CA THR A 102 -0.42 2.60 17.83
C THR A 102 -1.79 2.80 17.19
N TYR A 103 -1.92 2.49 15.90
CA TYR A 103 -3.21 2.53 15.20
C TYR A 103 -4.25 1.64 15.87
N ARG A 104 -3.91 0.36 16.09
CA ARG A 104 -4.82 -0.62 16.70
C ARG A 104 -5.22 -0.28 18.12
N LYS A 105 -4.29 0.23 18.93
CA LYS A 105 -4.61 0.72 20.29
C LYS A 105 -5.69 1.80 20.27
N ARG A 106 -5.67 2.68 19.27
CA ARG A 106 -6.66 3.75 19.13
C ARG A 106 -8.00 3.24 18.62
N VAL A 107 -8.00 2.32 17.66
CA VAL A 107 -9.21 1.61 17.23
C VAL A 107 -9.89 0.94 18.43
N LEU A 108 -9.13 0.22 19.26
CA LEU A 108 -9.63 -0.41 20.48
C LEU A 108 -10.14 0.60 21.51
N ALA A 109 -9.59 1.82 21.51
CA ALA A 109 -10.07 2.94 22.32
C ALA A 109 -11.26 3.69 21.70
N GLY A 110 -11.79 3.24 20.57
CA GLY A 110 -12.98 3.80 19.91
C GLY A 110 -12.70 4.83 18.81
N SER A 111 -11.45 5.03 18.40
CA SER A 111 -11.10 5.87 17.25
C SER A 111 -11.35 5.11 15.95
N ILE A 112 -12.53 5.29 15.37
CA ILE A 112 -12.93 4.64 14.11
C ILE A 112 -12.47 5.51 12.92
N PRO A 113 -11.70 4.98 11.96
CA PRO A 113 -11.32 5.73 10.76
C PRO A 113 -12.54 6.06 9.91
N SER A 114 -12.55 7.24 9.30
CA SER A 114 -13.65 7.68 8.43
C SER A 114 -13.64 7.07 7.03
N THR A 115 -12.51 6.51 6.61
CA THR A 115 -12.35 5.88 5.29
C THR A 115 -11.38 4.72 5.41
N ILE A 116 -11.72 3.59 4.78
CA ILE A 116 -10.90 2.38 4.72
C ILE A 116 -10.88 1.86 3.27
N TRP A 117 -9.75 1.28 2.87
CA TRP A 117 -9.36 1.03 1.47
C TRP A 117 -10.19 -0.01 0.68
N ALA A 118 -11.08 -0.76 1.31
CA ALA A 118 -11.90 -1.78 0.63
C ALA A 118 -13.42 -1.56 0.75
N HIS A 119 -13.88 -0.74 1.71
CA HIS A 119 -15.30 -0.63 2.06
C HIS A 119 -15.92 0.74 1.72
N HIS A 120 -15.15 1.63 1.11
CA HIS A 120 -15.64 2.94 0.68
C HIS A 120 -15.11 3.32 -0.71
N GLU A 121 -15.84 2.98 -1.77
CA GLU A 121 -16.18 3.99 -2.80
C GLU A 121 -17.34 3.53 -3.70
N PRO A 122 -18.26 4.44 -4.08
CA PRO A 122 -19.20 4.23 -5.16
C PRO A 122 -18.44 4.03 -6.48
N GLU A 123 -18.81 2.99 -7.21
CA GLU A 123 -18.20 2.49 -8.46
C GLU A 123 -17.94 3.57 -9.52
N TRP A 124 -18.67 4.69 -9.46
CA TRP A 124 -18.56 5.86 -10.35
C TRP A 124 -17.16 6.49 -10.40
N TYR A 125 -16.40 6.51 -9.30
CA TYR A 125 -15.09 7.17 -9.26
C TYR A 125 -13.97 6.37 -9.92
N ARG A 126 -14.09 5.04 -10.05
CA ARG A 126 -13.03 4.19 -10.64
C ARG A 126 -12.88 4.38 -12.15
N GLU A 127 -13.95 4.64 -12.90
CA GLU A 127 -13.87 4.81 -14.35
C GLU A 127 -13.18 6.12 -14.77
N LEU A 128 -13.18 7.13 -13.89
CA LEU A 128 -12.44 8.38 -14.07
C LEU A 128 -10.94 8.28 -13.70
N ARG A 129 -10.49 7.13 -13.13
CA ARG A 129 -9.09 6.87 -12.73
C ARG A 129 -8.19 6.37 -13.84
N LYS A 130 -8.66 6.30 -15.10
CA LYS A 130 -7.76 6.24 -16.26
C LYS A 130 -7.14 7.63 -16.45
N ALA A 131 -6.38 8.07 -15.46
CA ALA A 131 -5.61 9.29 -15.56
C ALA A 131 -4.60 9.10 -16.70
N PRO A 132 -4.41 10.11 -17.58
CA PRO A 132 -3.48 10.00 -18.70
C PRO A 132 -2.10 9.56 -18.20
N TYR A 133 -1.37 8.80 -19.01
CA TYR A 133 -0.01 8.37 -18.67
C TYR A 133 0.87 9.62 -18.53
N HIS A 134 1.35 9.90 -17.32
CA HIS A 134 2.37 10.91 -17.08
C HIS A 134 3.69 10.21 -16.82
N GLU A 135 4.72 10.55 -17.59
CA GLU A 135 6.07 10.08 -17.32
C GLU A 135 6.51 10.53 -15.93
N LYS A 136 7.29 9.67 -15.25
CA LYS A 136 7.93 9.99 -13.97
C LYS A 136 8.92 11.14 -14.19
N GLN A 137 8.43 12.36 -14.05
CA GLN A 137 9.23 13.57 -14.13
C GLN A 137 10.15 13.65 -12.90
N ASN A 138 11.23 14.42 -13.04
CA ASN A 138 12.24 14.58 -12.00
C ASN A 138 11.62 15.27 -10.77
N THR A 139 12.00 14.89 -9.55
CA THR A 139 11.56 15.60 -8.35
C THR A 139 11.95 17.08 -8.38
N SER A 140 13.02 17.45 -9.10
CA SER A 140 13.41 18.84 -9.31
C SER A 140 12.51 19.63 -10.28
N THR A 141 11.71 18.96 -11.11
CA THR A 141 10.84 19.61 -12.11
C THR A 141 9.41 19.89 -11.61
N PHE A 142 9.08 19.52 -10.37
CA PHE A 142 7.73 19.66 -9.80
C PHE A 142 7.64 20.48 -8.52
N ILE A 143 8.74 21.15 -8.13
CA ILE A 143 8.83 21.90 -6.88
C ILE A 143 7.76 23.02 -6.81
N ASP A 144 7.20 23.44 -7.95
CA ASP A 144 6.20 24.51 -8.01
C ASP A 144 4.83 24.18 -7.35
N TYR A 145 4.53 22.91 -7.10
CA TYR A 145 3.28 22.45 -6.46
C TYR A 145 3.46 21.94 -5.01
N VAL A 146 4.65 22.12 -4.45
CA VAL A 146 5.02 21.68 -3.11
C VAL A 146 5.49 22.88 -2.30
N ASP A 147 4.94 23.05 -1.11
CA ASP A 147 5.37 24.12 -0.21
C ASP A 147 6.85 23.95 0.19
N LEU A 148 7.63 25.04 0.12
CA LEU A 148 9.08 25.03 0.31
C LEU A 148 9.50 24.43 1.65
N SER A 149 8.73 24.67 2.72
CA SER A 149 9.03 24.20 4.07
C SER A 149 9.04 22.68 4.23
N ILE A 150 8.29 21.95 3.39
CA ILE A 150 8.16 20.49 3.45
C ILE A 150 8.87 19.78 2.30
N GLN A 151 9.53 20.52 1.42
CA GLN A 151 10.26 19.97 0.29
C GLN A 151 11.24 18.84 0.70
N PRO A 152 12.00 18.93 1.81
CA PRO A 152 12.84 17.81 2.27
C PRO A 152 12.04 16.55 2.63
N HIS A 153 10.86 16.71 3.23
CA HIS A 153 9.97 15.59 3.58
C HIS A 153 9.42 14.93 2.32
N ILE A 154 9.00 15.72 1.33
CA ILE A 154 8.49 15.21 0.05
C ILE A 154 9.57 14.46 -0.73
N ILE A 155 10.80 15.00 -0.78
CA ILE A 155 11.95 14.29 -1.38
C ILE A 155 12.14 12.93 -0.70
N ALA A 156 12.16 12.91 0.64
CA ALA A 156 12.32 11.67 1.39
C ALA A 156 11.18 10.66 1.12
N LEU A 157 9.92 11.10 1.07
CA LEU A 157 8.78 10.24 0.72
C LEU A 157 8.93 9.62 -0.67
N ASN A 158 9.32 10.43 -1.65
CA ASN A 158 9.55 10.00 -3.02
C ASN A 158 10.70 8.97 -3.11
N ASP A 159 11.79 9.19 -2.36
CA ASP A 159 12.93 8.28 -2.26
C ASP A 159 12.52 6.94 -1.62
N PHE A 160 11.62 6.97 -0.63
CA PHE A 160 11.00 5.79 -0.04
C PHE A 160 9.85 5.23 -0.88
N GLY A 161 9.73 5.59 -2.16
CA GLY A 161 8.77 5.01 -3.10
C GLY A 161 7.30 5.40 -2.91
N PHE A 162 7.02 6.42 -2.10
CA PHE A 162 5.69 7.01 -1.91
C PHE A 162 5.60 8.30 -2.71
N LYS A 163 5.51 8.15 -4.03
CA LYS A 163 5.62 9.28 -4.95
C LYS A 163 4.41 10.22 -4.82
N THR A 164 4.70 11.50 -4.70
CA THR A 164 3.72 12.58 -4.71
C THR A 164 4.26 13.76 -5.51
N LEU A 165 3.34 14.48 -6.15
CA LEU A 165 3.59 15.70 -6.91
C LEU A 165 2.74 16.88 -6.41
N GLU A 166 1.89 16.66 -5.42
CA GLU A 166 1.04 17.68 -4.82
C GLU A 166 0.92 17.44 -3.31
N SER A 167 1.23 18.49 -2.54
CA SER A 167 1.16 18.46 -1.08
C SER A 167 1.01 19.87 -0.54
N CYS A 168 0.45 19.99 0.66
CA CYS A 168 0.34 21.25 1.39
C CYS A 168 0.94 21.08 2.78
N SER A 169 1.85 21.97 3.17
CA SER A 169 2.52 21.97 4.48
C SER A 169 1.55 22.24 5.60
N GLY A 170 0.51 23.05 5.32
CA GLY A 170 -0.42 23.60 6.30
C GLY A 170 0.22 24.62 7.26
N LEU A 171 1.40 25.14 6.92
CA LEU A 171 2.11 26.12 7.71
C LEU A 171 1.80 27.55 7.21
N PRO A 172 1.49 28.51 8.10
CA PRO A 172 1.14 29.87 7.69
C PRO A 172 2.20 30.56 6.82
N GLN A 173 3.49 30.27 7.03
CA GLN A 173 4.56 30.89 6.25
C GLN A 173 4.52 30.54 4.76
N ASP A 174 3.94 29.40 4.38
CA ASP A 174 3.81 28.99 2.99
C ASP A 174 2.51 29.49 2.34
N HIS A 175 1.61 30.08 3.13
CA HIS A 175 0.28 30.52 2.72
C HIS A 175 -0.04 31.90 3.29
N LEU A 176 0.72 32.93 2.87
CA LEU A 176 0.56 34.30 3.39
C LEU A 176 -0.76 34.97 2.97
N ASP A 177 -1.39 34.47 1.91
CA ASP A 177 -2.59 35.04 1.28
C ASP A 177 -3.90 34.37 1.73
N ARG A 178 -3.83 33.30 2.51
CA ARG A 178 -4.99 32.49 2.91
C ARG A 178 -4.77 31.77 4.24
N ASP A 179 -5.86 31.35 4.89
CA ASP A 179 -5.72 30.42 6.00
C ASP A 179 -5.12 29.09 5.51
N PRO A 180 -4.12 28.54 6.21
CA PRO A 180 -3.47 27.32 5.76
C PRO A 180 -4.47 26.18 5.74
N TYR A 181 -4.45 25.40 4.66
CA TYR A 181 -5.17 24.13 4.63
C TYR A 181 -4.59 23.19 5.68
N ARG A 182 -5.35 22.15 6.02
CA ARG A 182 -4.79 21.08 6.85
C ARG A 182 -3.69 20.37 6.04
N PRO A 183 -2.52 20.10 6.64
CA PRO A 183 -1.43 19.43 5.96
C PRO A 183 -1.88 18.14 5.27
N TYR A 184 -1.48 17.97 4.01
CA TYR A 184 -1.85 16.80 3.19
C TYR A 184 -0.77 16.43 2.17
N VAL A 185 -0.85 15.17 1.72
CA VAL A 185 -0.09 14.63 0.57
C VAL A 185 -1.07 13.91 -0.35
N MET A 186 -0.97 14.15 -1.66
CA MET A 186 -1.67 13.36 -2.68
C MET A 186 -0.72 12.34 -3.30
N LEU A 187 -1.10 11.07 -3.22
CA LEU A 187 -0.34 9.90 -3.66
C LEU A 187 -1.00 9.28 -4.89
N ASP A 188 -0.15 8.78 -5.78
CA ASP A 188 -0.53 8.30 -7.11
C ASP A 188 -0.08 6.85 -7.30
N GLU A 189 -0.95 6.00 -7.84
CA GLU A 189 -0.68 4.60 -8.15
C GLU A 189 0.45 4.43 -9.18
N ARG A 190 0.80 5.49 -9.91
CA ARG A 190 2.02 5.57 -10.74
C ARG A 190 3.33 5.40 -9.95
N ALA A 191 3.28 5.41 -8.62
CA ALA A 191 4.43 4.98 -7.82
C ALA A 191 4.88 3.57 -8.23
N TYR A 192 3.93 2.63 -8.27
CA TYR A 192 4.03 1.26 -8.79
C TYR A 192 2.62 0.61 -8.76
N HIS A 193 2.34 -0.31 -9.68
CA HIS A 193 1.02 -0.94 -9.77
C HIS A 193 0.56 -1.61 -8.46
N GLY A 194 -0.71 -1.44 -8.09
CA GLY A 194 -1.32 -2.06 -6.92
C GLY A 194 -0.90 -1.45 -5.59
N CYS A 195 -0.44 -0.19 -5.56
CA CYS A 195 0.13 0.43 -4.36
C CYS A 195 -0.85 1.21 -3.48
N ILE A 196 -2.09 1.40 -3.92
CA ILE A 196 -3.16 2.03 -3.12
C ILE A 196 -3.28 1.44 -1.69
N PRO A 197 -3.28 0.10 -1.46
CA PRO A 197 -3.32 -0.45 -0.08
C PRO A 197 -2.14 0.00 0.77
N HIS A 198 -0.99 0.19 0.13
CA HIS A 198 0.25 0.55 0.82
C HIS A 198 0.21 2.02 1.25
N PHE A 199 -0.52 2.87 0.53
CA PHE A 199 -0.77 4.27 0.89
C PHE A 199 -1.71 4.39 2.09
N PHE A 200 -2.79 3.61 2.11
CA PHE A 200 -3.67 3.54 3.28
C PHE A 200 -2.91 3.00 4.50
N THR A 201 -2.11 1.96 4.32
CA THR A 201 -1.25 1.41 5.37
C THR A 201 -0.24 2.44 5.88
N LEU A 202 0.38 3.22 5.00
CA LEU A 202 1.28 4.31 5.40
C LEU A 202 0.55 5.32 6.28
N ALA A 203 -0.65 5.74 5.88
CA ALA A 203 -1.44 6.71 6.64
C ALA A 203 -1.76 6.18 8.05
N ASP A 204 -2.20 4.93 8.15
CA ASP A 204 -2.57 4.32 9.42
C ASP A 204 -1.36 4.19 10.38
N ILE A 205 -0.17 3.86 9.86
CA ILE A 205 1.08 3.83 10.63
C ILE A 205 1.50 5.25 11.05
N ALA A 206 1.44 6.21 10.12
CA ALA A 206 1.86 7.59 10.33
C ALA A 206 0.91 8.38 11.25
N ASP A 207 -0.25 7.82 11.57
CA ASP A 207 -1.35 8.53 12.21
C ASP A 207 -1.89 9.72 11.38
N TRP A 208 -2.09 9.45 10.09
CA TRP A 208 -2.74 10.35 9.15
C TRP A 208 -4.09 9.74 8.75
N ILE A 209 -4.98 10.57 8.25
CA ILE A 209 -6.32 10.19 7.81
C ILE A 209 -6.24 9.95 6.29
N PRO A 210 -6.29 8.69 5.82
CA PRO A 210 -6.36 8.41 4.40
C PRO A 210 -7.78 8.62 3.87
N SER A 211 -7.88 8.90 2.58
CA SER A 211 -9.11 8.86 1.81
C SER A 211 -8.77 8.93 0.31
N TYR A 212 -9.74 8.69 -0.56
CA TYR A 212 -9.51 8.70 -2.01
C TYR A 212 -9.40 10.13 -2.52
N ALA A 213 -8.38 10.38 -3.34
CA ALA A 213 -8.08 11.73 -3.82
C ALA A 213 -9.03 12.15 -4.96
N PRO A 214 -9.34 13.46 -5.05
CA PRO A 214 -9.92 14.02 -6.26
C PRO A 214 -8.85 14.13 -7.38
N HIS A 215 -9.31 14.27 -8.63
CA HIS A 215 -8.51 14.72 -9.78
C HIS A 215 -7.15 14.03 -10.02
N ASN A 216 -7.10 12.96 -10.83
CA ASN A 216 -5.87 12.29 -11.31
C ASN A 216 -4.91 11.72 -10.25
N PHE A 217 -5.23 11.81 -8.95
CA PHE A 217 -4.55 11.13 -7.86
C PHE A 217 -5.42 10.01 -7.28
N ASP A 218 -4.81 9.03 -6.63
CA ASP A 218 -5.52 7.86 -6.10
C ASP A 218 -5.87 7.99 -4.62
N VAL A 219 -4.93 8.50 -3.81
CA VAL A 219 -5.08 8.56 -2.36
C VAL A 219 -4.60 9.92 -1.87
N TYR A 220 -5.41 10.60 -1.08
CA TYR A 220 -4.93 11.72 -0.28
C TYR A 220 -4.85 11.29 1.18
N ILE A 221 -3.76 11.67 1.84
CA ILE A 221 -3.59 11.48 3.27
C ILE A 221 -3.43 12.84 3.91
N ARG A 222 -4.09 13.06 5.04
CA ARG A 222 -4.04 14.34 5.77
C ARG A 222 -3.78 14.15 7.25
N ILE A 223 -3.10 15.10 7.87
CA ILE A 223 -2.85 15.09 9.32
C ILE A 223 -4.18 15.00 10.11
N GLN A 224 -4.18 14.43 11.33
CA GLN A 224 -5.32 14.55 12.26
C GLN A 224 -5.52 16.00 12.77
N LYS A 225 -6.72 16.31 13.29
CA LYS A 225 -6.99 17.65 13.84
C LYS A 225 -6.18 17.81 15.12
N HIS A 226 -5.69 19.03 15.38
CA HIS A 226 -4.97 19.38 16.62
C HIS A 226 -3.65 18.63 16.86
N ARG A 227 -3.08 17.98 15.83
CA ARG A 227 -1.73 17.41 15.91
C ARG A 227 -0.69 18.48 15.58
N PRO A 228 0.50 18.46 16.23
CA PRO A 228 1.61 19.31 15.84
C PRO A 228 2.06 18.98 14.41
N ILE A 229 2.09 20.01 13.55
CA ILE A 229 2.32 19.85 12.10
C ILE A 229 3.72 19.29 11.82
N GLU A 230 4.76 19.90 12.37
CA GLU A 230 6.16 19.51 12.13
C GLU A 230 6.44 18.07 12.59
N GLU A 231 5.98 17.70 13.79
CA GLU A 231 6.14 16.34 14.31
C GLU A 231 5.41 15.31 13.42
N SER A 232 4.25 15.67 12.90
CA SER A 232 3.44 14.78 12.05
C SER A 232 4.08 14.54 10.69
N TRP A 233 4.73 15.55 10.12
CA TRP A 233 5.54 15.39 8.89
C TRP A 233 6.75 14.49 9.12
N ASN A 234 7.46 14.69 10.23
CA ASN A 234 8.58 13.83 10.60
C ASN A 234 8.12 12.38 10.82
N GLN A 235 6.99 12.19 11.51
CA GLN A 235 6.40 10.87 11.72
C GLN A 235 5.99 10.21 10.39
N LEU A 236 5.42 10.97 9.45
CA LEU A 236 5.07 10.45 8.13
C LEU A 236 6.31 9.93 7.37
N VAL A 237 7.40 10.71 7.36
CA VAL A 237 8.66 10.29 6.73
C VAL A 237 9.28 9.07 7.42
N GLN A 238 9.29 9.02 8.76
CA GLN A 238 9.80 7.84 9.48
C GLN A 238 8.95 6.59 9.24
N SER A 239 7.63 6.77 9.13
CA SER A 239 6.70 5.69 8.81
C SER A 239 6.93 5.17 7.39
N ALA A 240 7.12 6.07 6.42
CA ALA A 240 7.45 5.73 5.04
C ALA A 240 8.77 4.97 4.95
N LYS A 241 9.82 5.43 5.64
CA LYS A 241 11.10 4.73 5.75
C LYS A 241 10.93 3.31 6.31
N SER A 242 10.17 3.17 7.38
CA SER A 242 9.96 1.87 8.03
C SER A 242 9.17 0.90 7.14
N LEU A 243 8.19 1.42 6.41
CA LEU A 243 7.37 0.65 5.48
C LEU A 243 8.13 0.30 4.19
N ASP A 244 9.04 1.16 3.73
CA ASP A 244 9.93 0.86 2.60
C ASP A 244 10.86 -0.33 2.89
N LEU A 245 11.30 -0.52 4.14
CA LEU A 245 12.04 -1.73 4.53
C LEU A 245 11.23 -3.03 4.44
N ILE A 246 9.91 -2.95 4.22
CA ILE A 246 9.02 -4.09 3.96
C ILE A 246 8.73 -4.17 2.45
N LEU A 247 8.49 -3.03 1.79
CA LEU A 247 8.01 -2.96 0.41
C LEU A 247 9.09 -2.90 -0.68
N SER A 248 10.31 -2.47 -0.35
CA SER A 248 11.38 -2.28 -1.34
C SER A 248 11.68 -3.54 -2.19
N PRO A 249 11.70 -4.78 -1.65
CA PRO A 249 11.92 -5.97 -2.48
C PRO A 249 10.80 -6.18 -3.51
N TYR A 250 9.54 -5.97 -3.09
CA TYR A 250 8.37 -6.04 -3.97
C TYR A 250 8.41 -4.99 -5.07
N ARG A 251 8.72 -3.74 -4.73
CA ARG A 251 8.79 -2.64 -5.71
C ARG A 251 9.83 -2.90 -6.80
N GLN A 252 10.98 -3.48 -6.45
CA GLN A 252 12.01 -3.84 -7.43
C GLN A 252 11.53 -4.88 -8.44
N ILE A 253 10.70 -5.83 -8.01
CA ILE A 253 10.14 -6.86 -8.88
C ILE A 253 9.06 -6.27 -9.79
N VAL A 254 8.14 -5.48 -9.25
CA VAL A 254 7.08 -4.83 -10.04
C VAL A 254 7.68 -3.90 -11.10
N GLN A 255 8.74 -3.17 -10.77
CA GLN A 255 9.43 -2.30 -11.73
C GLN A 255 10.10 -3.06 -12.87
N ARG A 256 10.68 -4.24 -12.60
CA ARG A 256 11.26 -5.12 -13.63
C ARG A 256 10.18 -5.76 -14.51
N GLY A 257 9.05 -6.15 -13.93
CA GLY A 257 7.92 -6.69 -14.69
C GLY A 257 7.23 -5.65 -15.57
N SER A 258 7.23 -4.38 -15.17
CA SER A 258 6.65 -3.29 -15.95
C SER A 258 7.49 -2.93 -17.18
N SER A 259 8.83 -3.02 -17.11
CA SER A 259 9.70 -2.77 -18.27
C SER A 259 9.51 -3.80 -19.38
N ASP A 260 9.23 -5.06 -19.05
CA ASP A 260 8.99 -6.12 -20.05
C ASP A 260 7.61 -5.96 -20.73
N ILE A 261 6.61 -5.41 -20.02
CA ILE A 261 5.27 -5.15 -20.59
C ILE A 261 5.29 -3.90 -21.48
N ASP A 262 6.09 -2.89 -21.14
CA ASP A 262 6.26 -1.69 -21.97
C ASP A 262 7.03 -2.00 -23.26
N GLU A 263 7.96 -2.96 -23.27
CA GLU A 263 8.58 -3.47 -24.52
C GLU A 263 7.57 -4.21 -25.42
N VAL A 264 6.66 -5.00 -24.85
CA VAL A 264 5.61 -5.69 -25.63
C VAL A 264 4.56 -4.72 -26.17
N ARG A 265 4.24 -3.64 -25.44
CA ARG A 265 3.34 -2.58 -25.92
C ARG A 265 4.00 -1.71 -26.99
N THR A 266 5.27 -1.33 -26.86
CA THR A 266 5.99 -0.60 -27.92
C THR A 266 6.23 -1.44 -29.18
N PHE A 267 6.39 -2.77 -29.06
CA PHE A 267 6.41 -3.65 -30.23
C PHE A 267 5.06 -3.77 -30.94
N ASN A 268 3.95 -3.80 -30.20
CA ASN A 268 2.61 -3.87 -30.81
C ASN A 268 2.14 -2.53 -31.40
N ASP A 269 2.52 -1.40 -30.81
CA ASP A 269 2.21 -0.08 -31.38
C ASP A 269 3.07 0.26 -32.60
N SER A 270 4.31 -0.23 -32.66
CA SER A 270 5.17 -0.08 -33.86
C SER A 270 4.75 -1.00 -35.01
N PHE A 271 4.18 -2.18 -34.74
CA PHE A 271 3.57 -3.01 -35.78
C PHE A 271 2.23 -2.45 -36.28
N SER A 272 1.43 -1.84 -35.40
CA SER A 272 0.13 -1.25 -35.74
C SER A 272 0.25 0.05 -36.55
N ALA A 273 1.34 0.81 -36.37
CA ALA A 273 1.63 2.01 -37.16
C ALA A 273 2.14 1.71 -38.58
N SER A 274 2.54 0.47 -38.89
CA SER A 274 3.02 0.07 -40.22
C SER A 274 1.91 -0.36 -41.20
N LEU A 275 0.68 -0.55 -40.72
CA LEU A 275 -0.48 -0.96 -41.53
C LEU A 275 -1.46 0.19 -41.85
N VAL A 276 -1.12 1.42 -41.47
CA VAL A 276 -1.86 2.63 -41.87
C VAL A 276 -0.87 3.61 -42.50
N ASN A 277 -0.15 3.17 -43.53
CA ASN A 277 0.39 4.01 -44.61
C ASN A 277 1.08 3.11 -45.66
N ARG A 278 0.27 2.39 -46.45
CA ARG A 278 0.39 2.23 -47.91
C ARG A 278 -0.70 1.31 -48.44
#